data_AF-W8RYH0-F1
#
_entry.id   AF-W8RYH0-F1
#
_cell.length_a   1.000
_cell.length_b   1.000
_cell.length_c   1.000
_cell.angle_alpha   90.00
_cell.angle_beta   90.00
_cell.angle_gamma   90.00
#
_symmetry.space_group_name_H-M   'P 1'
#
loop_
_entity.id
_entity.type
_entity.pdbx_description
1 polymer ?
#
loop_
_entity_poly.entity_id
_entity_poly.type
_entity_poly.pdbx_seq_one_letter_code
_entity_poly.pdbx_strand_id
1 'polypeptide(L)' 'MTFDIAHALVTCVLIFLTIIGMERAGLYVPHKKGGPRFSWPLLLAIFVVVLIFNLIWP' A
#
# COMPACT_ATOMS: atom_id res chain seq x y z
N MET A 1 23.54 -1.06 -3.22
CA MET A 1 23.27 -0.89 -1.77
C MET A 1 23.19 0.59 -1.36
N THR A 2 23.16 1.53 -2.31
CA THR A 2 22.60 2.86 -2.07
C THR A 2 21.10 2.65 -1.98
N PHE A 3 20.57 2.56 -0.77
CA PHE A 3 19.15 2.61 -0.53
C PHE A 3 18.69 3.96 -1.10
N ASP A 4 18.15 3.93 -2.31
CA ASP A 4 17.76 5.14 -3.01
C ASP A 4 16.60 5.73 -2.20
N ILE A 5 16.91 6.75 -1.39
CA ILE A 5 15.95 7.38 -0.48
C ILE A 5 14.70 7.80 -1.26
N ALA A 6 14.86 8.17 -2.53
CA ALA A 6 13.78 8.43 -3.45
C ALA A 6 12.86 7.22 -3.64
N HIS A 7 13.43 6.03 -3.83
CA HIS A 7 12.69 4.79 -4.03
C HIS A 7 11.87 4.40 -2.78
N ALA A 8 12.48 4.52 -1.59
CA ALA A 8 11.77 4.30 -0.33
C ALA A 8 10.65 5.33 -0.10
N LEU A 9 10.91 6.61 -0.42
CA LEU A 9 9.92 7.69 -0.31
C LEU A 9 8.73 7.43 -1.23
N VAL A 10 8.99 7.09 -2.50
CA VAL A 10 7.94 6.79 -3.49
C VAL A 10 7.13 5.57 -3.06
N THR A 11 7.78 4.53 -2.53
CA THR A 11 7.10 3.34 -2.01
C THR A 11 6.15 3.71 -0.85
N CYS A 12 6.59 4.54 0.09
CA CYS A 12 5.74 5.03 1.19
C CYS A 12 4.51 5.79 0.68
N VAL A 13 4.69 6.67 -0.32
CA VAL A 13 3.59 7.44 -0.93
C VAL A 13 2.59 6.51 -1.62
N LEU A 14 3.09 5.51 -2.37
CA LEU A 14 2.26 4.51 -3.03
C LEU A 14 1.44 3.68 -2.05
N ILE A 15 2.05 3.24 -0.95
CA ILE A 15 1.33 2.50 0.10
C ILE A 15 0.21 3.36 0.69
N PHE A 16 0.48 4.63 1.01
CA PHE A 16 -0.53 5.55 1.52
C PHE A 16 -1.69 5.76 0.54
N LEU A 17 -1.39 6.00 -0.74
CA LEU A 17 -2.39 6.15 -1.80
C LEU A 17 -3.23 4.88 -1.95
N THR A 18 -2.61 3.71 -1.85
CA THR A 18 -3.30 2.41 -1.93
C THR A 18 -4.28 2.24 -0.78
N ILE A 19 -3.87 2.57 0.45
CA ILE A 19 -4.74 2.51 1.64
C ILE A 19 -5.94 3.46 1.46
N ILE A 20 -5.71 4.70 1.01
CA ILE A 20 -6.78 5.68 0.76
C ILE A 20 -7.73 5.20 -0.34
N GLY A 21 -7.17 4.68 -1.44
CA GLY A 21 -7.94 4.14 -2.56
C GLY A 21 -8.82 2.97 -2.13
N MET A 22 -8.28 2.08 -1.29
CA MET A 22 -9.04 0.96 -0.73
C MET A 22 -10.11 1.37 0.27
N GLU A 23 -9.86 2.38 1.10
CA GLU A 23 -10.89 2.94 1.99
C GLU A 23 -12.03 3.55 1.15
N ARG A 24 -11.71 4.30 0.08
CA ARG A 24 -12.72 4.87 -0.82
C ARG A 24 -13.48 3.83 -1.63
N ALA A 25 -12.82 2.74 -2.02
CA ALA A 25 -13.46 1.63 -2.72
C ALA A 25 -14.38 0.78 -1.80
N GLY A 26 -14.38 1.04 -0.49
CA GLY A 26 -15.13 0.23 0.49
C GLY A 26 -14.56 -1.17 0.72
N LEU A 27 -13.41 -1.48 0.11
CA LEU A 27 -12.69 -2.76 0.25
C LEU A 27 -11.86 -2.83 1.53
N TYR A 28 -11.70 -1.70 2.22
CA TYR A 28 -11.02 -1.60 3.51
C TYR A 28 -11.79 -0.69 4.45
N VAL A 29 -12.06 -1.18 5.66
CA VAL A 29 -12.60 -0.38 6.75
C VAL A 29 -11.48 -0.16 7.77
N PRO A 30 -11.09 1.10 8.04
CA PRO A 30 -10.07 1.36 9.04
C PRO A 30 -10.51 0.81 10.40
N HIS A 31 -9.55 0.24 11.13
CA HIS A 31 -9.82 -0.31 12.46
C HIS A 31 -10.51 0.67 13.41
N LYS A 32 -10.19 1.97 13.29
CA LYS A 32 -10.81 3.07 14.05
C LYS A 32 -12.33 3.20 13.84
N LYS A 33 -12.87 2.64 12.75
CA LYS A 33 -14.30 2.60 12.42
C LYS A 33 -14.95 1.23 12.71
N GLY A 34 -14.28 0.35 13.46
CA GLY A 34 -14.77 -1.00 13.78
C GLY A 34 -14.34 -2.09 12.77
N GLY A 35 -13.43 -1.75 11.84
CA GLY A 35 -12.89 -2.71 10.88
C GLY A 35 -11.89 -3.71 11.51
N PRO A 36 -11.66 -4.87 10.86
CA PRO A 36 -10.69 -5.85 11.32
C PRO A 36 -9.26 -5.27 11.32
N ARG A 37 -8.50 -5.57 12.37
CA ARG A 37 -7.12 -5.09 12.55
C ARG A 37 -6.17 -5.59 11.45
N PHE A 38 -6.51 -6.71 10.82
CA PHE A 38 -5.79 -7.31 9.72
C PHE A 38 -6.73 -7.51 8.54
N SER A 39 -6.39 -6.89 7.41
CA SER A 39 -7.17 -6.99 6.18
C SER A 39 -6.33 -7.66 5.11
N TRP A 40 -6.64 -8.93 4.82
CA TRP A 40 -6.12 -9.64 3.66
C TRP A 40 -6.20 -8.85 2.34
N PRO A 41 -7.32 -8.16 2.01
CA PRO A 41 -7.38 -7.39 0.78
C PRO A 41 -6.42 -6.19 0.78
N LEU A 42 -6.14 -5.61 1.96
CA LEU A 42 -5.15 -4.52 2.09
C LEU A 42 -3.73 -5.01 1.86
N LEU A 43 -3.39 -6.18 2.41
CA LEU A 43 -2.08 -6.78 2.22
C LEU A 43 -1.86 -7.14 0.75
N LEU A 44 -2.86 -7.73 0.10
CA LEU A 44 -2.79 -8.11 -1.32
C LEU A 44 -2.65 -6.88 -2.21
N ALA A 45 -3.40 -5.81 -1.95
CA ALA A 45 -3.27 -4.55 -2.70
C ALA A 45 -1.88 -3.93 -2.54
N ILE A 46 -1.35 -3.85 -1.32
CA ILE A 46 0.00 -3.35 -1.07
C ILE A 46 1.04 -4.21 -1.79
N PHE A 47 0.91 -5.53 -1.71
CA PHE A 47 1.82 -6.46 -2.39
C PHE A 47 1.83 -6.25 -3.90
N VAL A 48 0.65 -6.15 -4.53
CA VAL A 48 0.53 -5.90 -5.98
C VAL A 48 1.16 -4.57 -6.36
N VAL A 49 0.90 -3.51 -5.60
CA VAL A 49 1.44 -2.18 -5.88
C VAL A 49 2.96 -2.15 -5.76
N VAL A 50 3.51 -2.74 -4.71
CA VAL A 50 4.97 -2.83 -4.52
C VAL A 50 5.60 -3.71 -5.60
N LEU A 51 4.96 -4.81 -5.99
CA LEU A 51 5.46 -5.70 -7.03
C LEU A 51 5.48 -5.01 -8.40
N ILE A 52 4.40 -4.29 -8.76
CA ILE A 52 4.35 -3.50 -10.01
C ILE A 52 5.42 -2.40 -9.98
N PHE A 53 5.55 -1.69 -8.85
CA PHE A 53 6.55 -0.64 -8.71
C PHE A 53 7.96 -1.20 -8.85
N ASN A 54 8.26 -2.31 -8.19
CA ASN A 54 9.57 -2.97 -8.27
C ASN A 54 9.86 -3.57 -9.66
N LEU A 55 8.82 -4.00 -10.39
CA LEU A 55 8.96 -4.45 -11.78
C LEU A 55 9.30 -3.30 -12.73
N ILE A 56 8.72 -2.12 -12.53
CA ILE A 56 8.99 -0.93 -13.35
C ILE A 56 10.35 -0.32 -12.98
N TRP A 57 10.70 -0.34 -11.70
CA TRP A 57 11.92 0.23 -11.15
C TRP A 57 12.43 -0.67 -10.01
N PRO A 58 13.46 -1.49 -10.24
CA PRO A 58 14.06 -2.34 -9.21
C PRO A 58 15.05 -1.61 -8.28
#